data_AF-A0A1Q4FHA2-F1
#
_entry.id   AF-A0A1Q4FHA2-F1
#
_cell.length_a   1.000
_cell.length_b   1.000
_cell.length_c   1.000
_cell.angle_alpha   90.00
_cell.angle_beta   90.00
_cell.angle_gamma   90.00
#
_symmetry.space_group_name_H-M   'P 1'
#
loop_
_entity.id
_entity.type
_entity.pdbx_description
1 polymer ?
#
loop_
_entity_poly.entity_id
_entity_poly.type
_entity_poly.pdbx_seq_one_letter_code
_entity_poly.pdbx_strand_id
1 'polypeptide(L)'
;MVRALVSFAWNHAAFQSVVKAVELLPESPDGGKPFNWMLLELLKNTYWGSTVLAIRRLVDAESLIGKRGVMSLRSILNDVRASRAVLTRRVYVEDIAGLAYDAEEVARKGDAFFLRHAERKAVWIPRALQPEPIRQRHDQFDFLSGVPSERRSPDDTIQDWVFDKLEARLAQVQKISDHANIYFAHAATAESREGRGLTQWGSEDATAAFELLVQTAELMGRWFLYEGVGDVLPAPNGDQFVHMDSPLLPGRDTRPLNERWQAFAERTRAWPFIEDTAL
;
A
#
# COMPACT_ATOMS: atom_id res chain seq x y z
N MET A 1 -3.04 0.64 -6.96
CA MET A 1 -2.86 0.11 -5.58
C MET A 1 -1.40 -0.23 -5.26
N VAL A 2 -0.79 -1.27 -5.85
CA VAL A 2 0.59 -1.73 -5.53
C VAL A 2 1.62 -0.59 -5.53
N ARG A 3 1.62 0.26 -6.57
CA ARG A 3 2.49 1.44 -6.65
C ARG A 3 2.39 2.38 -5.44
N ALA A 4 1.19 2.53 -4.87
CA ALA A 4 0.99 3.36 -3.69
C ALA A 4 1.56 2.71 -2.43
N LEU A 5 1.44 1.37 -2.29
CA LEU A 5 2.06 0.62 -1.21
C LEU A 5 3.59 0.67 -1.29
N VAL A 6 4.16 0.49 -2.49
CA VAL A 6 5.61 0.59 -2.73
C VAL A 6 6.14 1.99 -2.41
N SER A 7 5.44 3.03 -2.86
CA SER A 7 5.81 4.41 -2.54
C SER A 7 5.73 4.70 -1.04
N PHE A 8 4.74 4.13 -0.35
CA PHE A 8 4.64 4.23 1.10
C PHE A 8 5.85 3.55 1.75
N ALA A 9 6.14 2.29 1.40
CA ALA A 9 7.24 1.51 1.97
C ALA A 9 8.57 2.28 1.88
N TRP A 10 8.87 2.80 0.68
CA TRP A 10 10.08 3.56 0.42
C TRP A 10 10.17 4.82 1.28
N ASN A 11 9.11 5.65 1.27
CA ASN A 11 9.10 6.89 2.03
C ASN A 11 9.18 6.66 3.54
N HIS A 12 8.50 5.61 4.02
CA HIS A 12 8.53 5.21 5.42
C HIS A 12 9.93 4.75 5.83
N ALA A 13 10.55 3.84 5.08
CA ALA A 13 11.90 3.35 5.35
C ALA A 13 12.96 4.49 5.31
N ALA A 14 12.86 5.39 4.32
CA ALA A 14 13.72 6.56 4.22
C ALA A 14 13.56 7.50 5.42
N PHE A 15 12.32 7.77 5.85
CA PHE A 15 12.08 8.61 7.03
C PHE A 15 12.59 7.98 8.32
N GLN A 16 12.38 6.67 8.53
CA GLN A 16 12.97 5.96 9.67
C GLN A 16 14.49 6.06 9.68
N SER A 17 15.12 6.01 8.51
CA SER A 17 16.57 6.14 8.37
C SER A 17 17.06 7.55 8.74
N VAL A 18 16.31 8.59 8.36
CA VAL A 18 16.59 9.98 8.80
C VAL A 18 16.44 10.13 10.31
N VAL A 19 15.37 9.60 10.91
CA VAL A 19 15.17 9.63 12.36
C VAL A 19 16.33 8.92 13.06
N LYS A 20 16.71 7.74 12.56
CA LYS A 20 17.83 6.98 13.13
C LYS A 20 19.16 7.73 12.99
N ALA A 21 19.40 8.39 11.87
CA ALA A 21 20.60 9.21 11.68
C ALA A 21 20.66 10.33 12.73
N VAL A 22 19.54 11.02 13.00
CA VAL A 22 19.47 12.07 14.03
C VAL A 22 19.71 11.51 15.44
N GLU A 23 19.17 10.33 15.77
CA GLU A 23 19.43 9.67 17.05
C GLU A 23 20.93 9.40 17.28
N LEU A 24 21.62 8.94 16.23
CA LEU A 24 23.03 8.56 16.24
C LEU A 24 23.99 9.76 16.34
N LEU A 25 23.53 10.99 16.07
CA LEU A 25 24.39 12.17 16.16
C LEU A 25 24.86 12.41 17.61
N PRO A 26 26.11 12.83 17.84
CA PRO A 26 26.57 13.21 19.18
C PRO A 26 25.81 14.45 19.67
N GLU A 27 25.75 14.67 20.98
CA GLU A 27 25.28 15.94 21.52
C GLU A 27 26.32 17.04 21.25
N SER A 28 25.83 18.23 20.89
CA SER A 28 26.63 19.43 20.72
C SER A 28 27.06 19.97 22.10
N PRO A 29 28.24 20.62 22.21
CA PRO A 29 28.65 21.33 23.42
C PRO A 29 27.62 22.37 23.92
N ASP A 30 26.83 22.93 23.01
CA ASP A 30 25.79 23.95 23.30
C ASP A 30 24.43 23.35 23.67
N GLY A 31 24.33 22.02 23.77
CA GLY A 31 23.07 21.28 23.95
C GLY A 31 22.35 21.00 22.62
N GLY A 32 21.77 19.80 22.50
CA GLY A 32 21.03 19.36 21.32
C GLY A 32 21.87 18.63 20.26
N LYS A 33 21.21 18.12 19.22
CA LYS A 33 21.85 17.38 18.12
C LYS A 33 22.29 18.35 17.01
N PRO A 34 23.49 18.18 16.41
CA PRO A 34 24.01 19.04 15.35
C PRO A 34 23.31 18.77 14.01
N PHE A 35 22.00 19.05 13.94
CA PHE A 35 21.17 18.89 12.77
C PHE A 35 20.37 20.16 12.48
N ASN A 36 20.14 20.47 11.21
CA ASN A 36 19.31 21.61 10.84
C ASN A 36 17.84 21.32 11.15
N TRP A 37 17.32 21.92 12.22
CA TRP A 37 15.96 21.65 12.70
C TRP A 37 14.87 22.10 11.71
N MET A 38 15.09 23.19 10.97
CA MET A 38 14.17 23.64 9.93
C MET A 38 13.99 22.57 8.83
N LEU A 39 15.07 21.91 8.43
CA LEU A 39 15.01 20.81 7.46
C LEU A 39 14.32 19.58 8.05
N LEU A 40 14.61 19.24 9.32
CA LEU A 40 13.95 18.10 9.97
C LEU A 40 12.44 18.32 10.10
N GLU A 41 12.01 19.52 10.51
CA GLU A 41 10.60 19.89 10.61
C GLU A 41 9.90 19.83 9.24
N LEU A 42 10.55 20.33 8.18
CA LEU A 42 10.03 20.23 6.82
C LEU A 42 9.84 18.76 6.40
N LEU A 43 10.85 17.91 6.62
CA LEU A 43 10.80 16.49 6.30
C LEU A 43 9.71 15.77 7.11
N LYS A 44 9.65 16.02 8.42
CA LYS A 44 8.65 15.46 9.34
C LYS A 44 7.23 15.82 8.90
N ASN A 45 6.96 17.10 8.64
CA ASN A 45 5.62 17.56 8.25
C ASN A 45 5.21 17.01 6.88
N THR A 46 6.14 16.97 5.93
CA THR A 46 5.90 16.40 4.59
C THR A 46 5.64 14.90 4.68
N TYR A 47 6.46 14.18 5.45
CA TYR A 47 6.29 12.74 5.68
C TYR A 47 4.91 12.45 6.27
N TRP A 48 4.54 13.08 7.39
CA TRP A 48 3.24 12.82 8.03
C TRP A 48 2.06 13.15 7.14
N GLY A 49 2.08 14.32 6.50
CA GLY A 49 1.02 14.70 5.56
C GLY A 49 0.89 13.72 4.40
N SER A 50 2.02 13.30 3.81
CA SER A 50 2.03 12.34 2.69
C SER A 50 1.55 10.94 3.09
N THR A 51 1.94 10.48 4.28
CA THR A 51 1.57 9.17 4.86
C THR A 51 0.07 9.07 5.11
N VAL A 52 -0.48 10.07 5.81
CA VAL A 52 -1.91 10.14 6.13
C VAL A 52 -2.76 10.24 4.86
N LEU A 53 -2.34 11.03 3.86
CA LEU A 53 -3.00 11.12 2.56
C LEU A 53 -2.86 9.84 1.71
N ALA A 54 -1.76 9.11 1.83
CA ALA A 54 -1.59 7.81 1.16
C ALA A 54 -2.57 6.77 1.72
N ILE A 55 -2.72 6.71 3.04
CA ILE A 55 -3.68 5.82 3.71
C ILE A 55 -5.11 6.16 3.27
N ARG A 56 -5.50 7.44 3.35
CA ARG A 56 -6.81 7.93 2.87
C ARG A 56 -7.11 7.45 1.45
N ARG A 57 -6.17 7.60 0.51
CA ARG A 57 -6.36 7.17 -0.89
C ARG A 57 -6.51 5.65 -1.04
N LEU A 58 -5.84 4.87 -0.18
CA LEU A 58 -5.93 3.41 -0.21
C LEU A 58 -7.25 2.88 0.37
N VAL A 59 -7.95 3.67 1.19
CA VAL A 59 -9.22 3.26 1.84
C VAL A 59 -10.44 4.04 1.33
N ASP A 60 -10.26 4.86 0.30
CA ASP A 60 -11.32 5.69 -0.29
C ASP A 60 -12.52 4.84 -0.75
N ALA A 61 -13.72 5.19 -0.32
CA ALA A 61 -14.92 4.38 -0.54
C ALA A 61 -15.69 4.71 -1.82
N GLU A 62 -15.19 5.64 -2.63
CA GLU A 62 -15.79 5.97 -3.93
C GLU A 62 -15.86 4.76 -4.86
N SER A 63 -16.75 4.84 -5.86
CA SER A 63 -16.96 3.75 -6.83
C SER A 63 -15.65 3.37 -7.55
N LEU A 64 -15.47 2.10 -7.91
CA LEU A 64 -14.37 1.68 -8.77
C LEU A 64 -14.56 2.19 -10.22
N ILE A 65 -15.81 2.30 -10.67
CA ILE A 65 -16.19 2.62 -12.05
C ILE A 65 -16.77 4.03 -12.12
N GLY A 66 -16.42 4.76 -13.19
CA GLY A 66 -17.03 6.05 -13.56
C GLY A 66 -16.03 7.21 -13.57
N LYS A 67 -16.52 8.43 -13.87
CA LYS A 67 -15.69 9.65 -13.98
C LYS A 67 -15.00 10.06 -12.67
N ARG A 68 -15.50 9.58 -11.53
CA ARG A 68 -14.92 9.75 -10.20
C ARG A 68 -14.40 8.43 -9.61
N GLY A 69 -14.12 7.46 -10.48
CA GLY A 69 -13.66 6.15 -10.07
C GLY A 69 -12.35 6.20 -9.29
N VAL A 70 -12.25 5.47 -8.18
CA VAL A 70 -11.02 5.36 -7.38
C VAL A 70 -10.54 3.92 -7.34
N MET A 71 -9.22 3.73 -7.39
CA MET A 71 -8.57 2.42 -7.33
C MET A 71 -8.00 2.19 -5.92
N SER A 72 -8.88 2.00 -4.95
CA SER A 72 -8.58 1.79 -3.53
C SER A 72 -8.87 0.33 -3.13
N LEU A 73 -8.39 -0.09 -1.95
CA LEU A 73 -8.76 -1.40 -1.40
C LEU A 73 -10.25 -1.47 -1.10
N ARG A 74 -10.85 -0.38 -0.65
CA ARG A 74 -12.27 -0.33 -0.32
C ARG A 74 -13.14 -0.41 -1.58
N SER A 75 -12.79 0.31 -2.64
CA SER A 75 -13.56 0.29 -3.89
C SER A 75 -13.49 -1.07 -4.58
N ILE A 76 -12.32 -1.70 -4.58
CA ILE A 76 -12.15 -3.08 -5.09
C ILE A 76 -12.97 -4.06 -4.24
N LEU A 77 -12.90 -3.99 -2.91
CA LEU A 77 -13.67 -4.88 -2.04
C LEU A 77 -15.17 -4.76 -2.29
N ASN A 78 -15.67 -3.53 -2.42
CA ASN A 78 -17.08 -3.26 -2.69
C ASN A 78 -17.51 -3.83 -4.05
N ASP A 79 -16.68 -3.67 -5.08
CA ASP A 79 -16.94 -4.19 -6.43
C ASP A 79 -16.98 -5.73 -6.48
N VAL A 80 -16.01 -6.38 -5.81
CA VAL A 80 -15.99 -7.85 -5.70
C VAL A 80 -17.19 -8.35 -4.90
N ARG A 81 -17.56 -7.66 -3.81
CA ARG A 81 -18.75 -8.01 -3.01
C ARG A 81 -20.03 -7.88 -3.82
N ALA A 82 -20.18 -6.81 -4.60
CA ALA A 82 -21.32 -6.62 -5.51
C ALA A 82 -21.38 -7.71 -6.59
N SER A 83 -20.22 -8.19 -7.03
CA SER A 83 -20.07 -9.26 -8.02
C SER A 83 -20.10 -10.68 -7.43
N ARG A 84 -20.37 -10.83 -6.12
CA ARG A 84 -20.31 -12.12 -5.42
C ARG A 84 -21.14 -13.22 -6.08
N ALA A 85 -22.34 -12.88 -6.58
CA ALA A 85 -23.25 -13.85 -7.19
C ALA A 85 -22.70 -14.47 -8.48
N VAL A 86 -21.84 -13.75 -9.21
CA VAL A 86 -21.20 -14.24 -10.44
C VAL A 86 -19.79 -14.78 -10.21
N LEU A 87 -19.21 -14.51 -9.03
CA LEU A 87 -17.91 -15.03 -8.60
C LEU A 87 -18.03 -16.48 -8.10
N THR A 88 -18.38 -17.38 -9.02
CA THR A 88 -18.50 -18.81 -8.74
C THR A 88 -17.13 -19.49 -8.70
N ARG A 89 -17.06 -20.71 -8.14
CA ARG A 89 -15.85 -21.54 -8.15
C ARG A 89 -15.27 -21.68 -9.55
N ARG A 90 -16.13 -21.87 -10.56
CA ARG A 90 -15.70 -22.01 -11.95
C ARG A 90 -15.01 -20.75 -12.45
N VAL A 91 -15.63 -19.59 -12.29
CA VAL A 91 -15.04 -18.28 -12.66
C VAL A 91 -13.72 -18.05 -11.91
N TYR A 92 -13.67 -18.42 -10.64
CA TYR A 92 -12.49 -18.25 -9.78
C TYR A 92 -11.26 -19.06 -10.22
N VAL A 93 -11.48 -20.24 -10.79
CA VAL A 93 -10.43 -21.17 -11.24
C VAL A 93 -10.10 -20.95 -12.72
N GLU A 94 -11.12 -20.84 -13.58
CA GLU A 94 -10.90 -20.74 -15.02
C GLU A 94 -10.61 -19.30 -15.44
N ASP A 95 -11.53 -18.38 -15.19
CA ASP A 95 -11.46 -17.03 -15.76
C ASP A 95 -10.46 -16.13 -15.03
N ILE A 96 -10.41 -16.22 -13.69
CA ILE A 96 -9.51 -15.39 -12.88
C ILE A 96 -8.10 -15.96 -12.87
N ALA A 97 -7.95 -17.28 -12.67
CA ALA A 97 -6.63 -17.89 -12.54
C ALA A 97 -6.05 -18.40 -13.87
N GLY A 98 -6.85 -18.46 -14.94
CA GLY A 98 -6.41 -18.96 -16.25
C GLY A 98 -6.05 -20.46 -16.22
N LEU A 99 -6.64 -21.22 -15.29
CA LEU A 99 -6.37 -22.64 -15.10
C LEU A 99 -7.48 -23.52 -15.69
N ALA A 100 -7.19 -24.79 -15.94
CA ALA A 100 -8.25 -25.76 -16.20
C ALA A 100 -9.03 -26.06 -14.91
N TYR A 101 -10.32 -26.34 -15.02
CA TYR A 101 -11.15 -26.70 -13.86
C TYR A 101 -10.83 -28.08 -13.29
N ASP A 102 -10.68 -29.12 -14.14
CA ASP A 102 -10.45 -30.49 -13.67
C ASP A 102 -8.95 -30.81 -13.49
N ALA A 103 -8.50 -30.83 -12.23
CA ALA A 103 -7.13 -31.19 -11.89
C ALA A 103 -6.75 -32.64 -12.26
N GLU A 104 -7.69 -33.58 -12.17
CA GLU A 104 -7.42 -34.99 -12.42
C GLU A 104 -7.38 -35.30 -13.93
N GLU A 105 -8.11 -34.54 -14.73
CA GLU A 105 -7.91 -34.55 -16.18
C GLU A 105 -6.51 -34.06 -16.56
N VAL A 106 -6.05 -32.96 -15.96
CA VAL A 106 -4.70 -32.43 -16.19
C VAL A 106 -3.62 -33.40 -15.71
N ALA A 107 -3.81 -34.02 -14.54
CA ALA A 107 -2.90 -35.04 -14.02
C ALA A 107 -2.74 -36.21 -14.99
N ARG A 108 -3.86 -36.78 -15.49
CA ARG A 108 -3.82 -37.87 -16.49
C ARG A 108 -3.09 -37.48 -17.76
N LYS A 109 -3.26 -36.24 -18.24
CA LYS A 109 -2.52 -35.73 -19.42
C LYS A 109 -1.03 -35.57 -19.12
N GLY A 110 -0.68 -35.09 -17.93
CA GLY A 110 0.70 -35.00 -17.43
C GLY A 110 1.38 -36.36 -17.32
N ASP A 111 0.71 -37.36 -16.76
CA ASP A 111 1.21 -38.73 -16.65
C ASP A 111 1.43 -39.36 -18.02
N ALA A 112 0.47 -39.20 -18.94
CA ALA A 112 0.60 -39.68 -20.31
C ALA A 112 1.76 -38.99 -21.04
N PHE A 113 1.98 -37.69 -20.81
CA PHE A 113 3.12 -36.96 -21.34
C PHE A 113 4.44 -37.51 -20.76
N PHE A 114 4.51 -37.71 -19.44
CA PHE A 114 5.68 -38.27 -18.78
C PHE A 114 6.03 -39.65 -19.33
N LEU A 115 5.07 -40.59 -19.37
CA LEU A 115 5.30 -41.95 -19.85
C LEU A 115 5.82 -42.00 -21.30
N ARG A 116 5.44 -41.05 -22.15
CA ARG A 116 5.93 -40.95 -23.54
C ARG A 116 7.36 -40.45 -23.67
N HIS A 117 7.87 -39.71 -22.69
CA HIS A 117 9.17 -39.02 -22.76
C HIS A 117 10.18 -39.53 -21.72
N ALA A 118 9.73 -40.29 -20.73
CA ALA A 118 10.54 -40.84 -19.66
C ALA A 118 11.30 -42.09 -20.10
N GLU A 119 12.15 -41.97 -21.13
CA GLU A 119 13.14 -42.99 -21.49
C GLU A 119 14.30 -43.01 -20.47
N ARG A 120 13.99 -43.17 -19.18
CA ARG A 120 14.94 -43.14 -18.03
C ARG A 120 15.70 -41.82 -17.87
N LYS A 121 15.12 -40.71 -18.33
CA LYS A 121 15.65 -39.35 -18.17
C LYS A 121 14.69 -38.50 -17.34
N ALA A 122 15.21 -37.47 -16.71
CA ALA A 122 14.38 -36.42 -16.12
C ALA A 122 13.62 -35.70 -17.26
N VAL A 123 12.30 -35.61 -17.12
CA VAL A 123 11.42 -34.92 -18.08
C VAL A 123 10.87 -33.68 -17.41
N TRP A 124 11.05 -32.53 -18.06
CA TRP A 124 10.39 -31.30 -17.65
C TRP A 124 8.93 -31.32 -18.11
N ILE A 125 8.00 -31.45 -17.16
CA ILE A 125 6.56 -31.42 -17.47
C ILE A 125 6.14 -29.95 -17.70
N PRO A 126 5.54 -29.62 -18.86
CA PRO A 126 5.01 -28.28 -19.13
C PRO A 126 4.04 -27.81 -18.04
N ARG A 127 4.07 -26.52 -17.69
CA ARG A 127 3.20 -25.94 -16.64
C ARG A 127 1.71 -26.20 -16.88
N ALA A 128 1.26 -26.20 -18.13
CA ALA A 128 -0.13 -26.49 -18.49
C ALA A 128 -0.57 -27.94 -18.18
N LEU A 129 0.38 -28.84 -17.90
CA LEU A 129 0.15 -30.24 -17.54
C LEU A 129 0.42 -30.51 -16.05
N GLN A 130 0.60 -29.47 -15.24
CA GLN A 130 0.83 -29.60 -13.80
C GLN A 130 -0.51 -29.39 -13.07
N PRO A 131 -1.03 -30.41 -12.35
CA PRO A 131 -2.32 -30.30 -11.67
C PRO A 131 -2.26 -29.53 -10.34
N GLU A 132 -1.07 -29.32 -9.77
CA GLU A 132 -0.89 -28.72 -8.44
C GLU A 132 -1.51 -27.31 -8.31
N PRO A 133 -1.31 -26.36 -9.25
CA PRO A 133 -1.93 -25.04 -9.16
C PRO A 133 -3.46 -25.11 -9.14
N ILE A 134 -4.05 -26.06 -9.88
CA ILE A 134 -5.50 -26.26 -9.94
C ILE A 134 -6.02 -26.75 -8.58
N ARG A 135 -5.36 -27.76 -8.01
CA ARG A 135 -5.69 -28.30 -6.68
C ARG A 135 -5.60 -27.21 -5.62
N GLN A 136 -4.49 -26.46 -5.59
CA GLN A 136 -4.31 -25.35 -4.65
C GLN A 136 -5.39 -24.26 -4.79
N ARG A 137 -5.80 -23.95 -6.02
CA ARG A 137 -6.86 -22.95 -6.25
C ARG A 137 -8.21 -23.44 -5.75
N HIS A 138 -8.54 -24.72 -5.94
CA HIS A 138 -9.75 -25.31 -5.36
C HIS A 138 -9.72 -25.38 -3.84
N ASP A 139 -8.60 -25.77 -3.23
CA ASP A 139 -8.47 -25.85 -1.77
C ASP A 139 -8.61 -24.46 -1.13
N GLN A 140 -8.09 -23.42 -1.81
CA GLN A 140 -8.34 -22.04 -1.40
C GLN A 140 -9.81 -21.66 -1.53
N PHE A 141 -10.50 -22.06 -2.61
CA PHE A 141 -11.92 -21.76 -2.77
C PHE A 141 -12.80 -22.53 -1.77
N ASP A 142 -12.41 -23.74 -1.36
CA ASP A 142 -13.08 -24.49 -0.29
C ASP A 142 -13.05 -23.69 1.02
N PHE A 143 -11.90 -23.09 1.34
CA PHE A 143 -11.79 -22.21 2.50
C PHE A 143 -12.71 -20.98 2.41
N LEU A 144 -12.82 -20.36 1.22
CA LEU A 144 -13.62 -19.15 1.01
C LEU A 144 -15.14 -19.40 0.93
N SER A 145 -15.53 -20.54 0.36
CA SER A 145 -16.93 -20.96 0.21
C SER A 145 -17.45 -21.76 1.40
N GLY A 146 -16.55 -22.30 2.22
CA GLY A 146 -16.88 -23.24 3.32
C GLY A 146 -17.41 -24.59 2.83
N VAL A 147 -17.32 -24.88 1.52
CA VAL A 147 -17.74 -26.15 0.94
C VAL A 147 -16.56 -27.13 0.97
N PRO A 148 -16.70 -28.31 1.59
CA PRO A 148 -15.62 -29.29 1.65
C PRO A 148 -15.40 -29.97 0.29
N SER A 149 -14.24 -30.58 0.13
CA SER A 149 -13.76 -31.09 -1.17
C SER A 149 -14.66 -32.14 -1.81
N GLU A 150 -15.43 -32.88 -1.01
CA GLU A 150 -16.33 -33.94 -1.47
C GLU A 150 -17.66 -33.41 -2.02
N ARG A 151 -17.97 -32.13 -1.77
CA ARG A 151 -19.26 -31.49 -2.14
C ARG A 151 -19.09 -30.28 -3.06
N ARG A 152 -17.91 -30.13 -3.67
CA ARG A 152 -17.58 -29.02 -4.56
C ARG A 152 -18.59 -28.94 -5.72
N SER A 153 -19.09 -27.75 -5.98
CA SER A 153 -19.88 -27.42 -7.18
C SER A 153 -19.21 -26.29 -7.96
N PRO A 154 -19.26 -26.31 -9.32
CA PRO A 154 -18.82 -25.19 -10.14
C PRO A 154 -19.51 -23.86 -9.79
N ASP A 155 -20.73 -23.93 -9.26
CA ASP A 155 -21.58 -22.78 -8.90
C ASP A 155 -21.44 -22.34 -7.44
N ASP A 156 -20.54 -22.97 -6.66
CA ASP A 156 -20.26 -22.54 -5.28
C ASP A 156 -19.84 -21.07 -5.27
N THR A 157 -20.31 -20.31 -4.27
CA THR A 157 -19.96 -18.90 -4.09
C THR A 157 -19.20 -18.67 -2.79
N ILE A 158 -18.39 -17.61 -2.76
CA ILE A 158 -17.66 -17.17 -1.56
C ILE A 158 -18.66 -16.76 -0.46
N GLN A 159 -18.38 -17.06 0.80
CA GLN A 159 -19.26 -16.68 1.91
C GLN A 159 -19.13 -15.20 2.30
N ASP A 160 -20.21 -14.61 2.81
CA ASP A 160 -20.25 -13.18 3.18
C ASP A 160 -19.20 -12.79 4.24
N TRP A 161 -18.86 -13.71 5.16
CA TRP A 161 -17.88 -13.46 6.21
C TRP A 161 -16.50 -13.08 5.68
N VAL A 162 -16.12 -13.54 4.47
CA VAL A 162 -14.85 -13.19 3.84
C VAL A 162 -14.79 -11.68 3.60
N PHE A 163 -15.87 -11.11 3.08
CA PHE A 163 -16.01 -9.68 2.83
C PHE A 163 -16.07 -8.91 4.14
N ASP A 164 -16.86 -9.37 5.11
CA ASP A 164 -16.98 -8.74 6.42
C ASP A 164 -15.63 -8.68 7.15
N LYS A 165 -14.81 -9.72 7.02
CA LYS A 165 -13.47 -9.78 7.61
C LYS A 165 -12.52 -8.76 6.96
N LEU A 166 -12.53 -8.62 5.64
CA LEU A 166 -11.71 -7.63 4.94
C LEU A 166 -12.18 -6.20 5.24
N GLU A 167 -13.48 -5.99 5.29
CA GLU A 167 -14.11 -4.74 5.67
C GLU A 167 -13.72 -4.31 7.09
N ALA A 168 -13.76 -5.25 8.05
CA ALA A 168 -13.35 -5.01 9.42
C ALA A 168 -11.86 -4.67 9.55
N ARG A 169 -10.99 -5.24 8.69
CA ARG A 169 -9.58 -4.83 8.61
C ARG A 169 -9.45 -3.40 8.13
N LEU A 170 -10.07 -3.05 7.00
CA LEU A 170 -10.03 -1.70 6.45
C LEU A 170 -10.65 -0.65 7.39
N ALA A 171 -11.65 -1.02 8.20
CA ALA A 171 -12.26 -0.13 9.17
C ALA A 171 -11.28 0.32 10.28
N GLN A 172 -10.24 -0.47 10.60
CA GLN A 172 -9.25 -0.12 11.63
C GLN A 172 -8.44 1.12 11.27
N VAL A 173 -8.21 1.35 9.98
CA VAL A 173 -7.46 2.50 9.45
C VAL A 173 -8.37 3.64 9.00
N GLN A 174 -9.69 3.51 9.12
CA GLN A 174 -10.66 4.53 8.70
C GLN A 174 -10.48 5.85 9.46
N LYS A 175 -10.18 5.78 10.77
CA LYS A 175 -9.91 6.97 11.60
C LYS A 175 -8.78 7.84 11.05
N ILE A 176 -7.80 7.23 10.37
CA ILE A 176 -6.67 7.94 9.76
C ILE A 176 -7.15 8.71 8.52
N SER A 177 -8.06 8.13 7.74
CA SER A 177 -8.71 8.82 6.62
C SER A 177 -9.56 10.00 7.08
N ASP A 178 -10.28 9.85 8.19
CA ASP A 178 -11.09 10.93 8.76
C ASP A 178 -10.20 12.07 9.26
N HIS A 179 -9.09 11.74 9.91
CA HIS A 179 -8.06 12.70 10.28
C HIS A 179 -7.46 13.41 9.05
N ALA A 180 -7.15 12.66 7.99
CA ALA A 180 -6.65 13.19 6.73
C ALA A 180 -7.62 14.24 6.14
N ASN A 181 -8.91 13.92 6.12
CA ASN A 181 -9.95 14.80 5.61
C ASN A 181 -9.98 16.14 6.37
N ILE A 182 -9.90 16.10 7.69
CA ILE A 182 -10.05 17.29 8.55
C ILE A 182 -8.80 18.16 8.59
N TYR A 183 -7.61 17.55 8.63
CA TYR A 183 -6.36 18.26 8.91
C TYR A 183 -5.52 18.54 7.66
N PHE A 184 -5.69 17.75 6.59
CA PHE A 184 -4.85 17.85 5.40
C PHE A 184 -5.63 18.12 4.11
N ALA A 185 -6.85 17.58 3.97
CA ALA A 185 -7.61 17.70 2.74
C ALA A 185 -8.59 18.90 2.73
N HIS A 186 -9.08 19.32 3.90
CA HIS A 186 -10.03 20.42 4.03
C HIS A 186 -9.52 21.51 4.98
N ALA A 187 -9.87 22.77 4.68
CA ALA A 187 -9.72 23.89 5.59
C ALA A 187 -10.82 23.85 6.68
N ALA A 188 -10.85 22.76 7.45
CA ALA A 188 -11.84 22.55 8.50
C ALA A 188 -11.73 23.62 9.59
N THR A 189 -12.87 24.07 10.12
CA THR A 189 -12.92 25.03 11.22
C THR A 189 -12.39 24.42 12.53
N ALA A 190 -12.12 25.26 13.52
CA ALA A 190 -11.67 24.79 14.84
C ALA A 190 -12.70 23.84 15.48
N GLU A 191 -13.99 24.14 15.34
CA GLU A 191 -15.10 23.33 15.84
C GLU A 191 -15.17 21.97 15.12
N SER A 192 -14.91 21.95 13.81
CA SER A 192 -14.87 20.69 13.04
C SER A 192 -13.68 19.79 13.39
N ARG A 193 -12.66 20.32 14.08
CA ARG A 193 -11.46 19.59 14.50
C ARG A 193 -11.57 19.00 15.91
N GLU A 194 -12.49 19.51 16.73
CA GLU A 194 -12.62 19.13 18.13
C GLU A 194 -12.92 17.63 18.29
N GLY A 195 -12.09 16.93 19.08
CA GLY A 195 -12.23 15.49 19.34
C GLY A 195 -11.93 14.54 18.16
N ARG A 196 -11.49 15.07 17.00
CA ARG A 196 -11.24 14.28 15.77
C ARG A 196 -9.76 14.21 15.36
N GLY A 197 -8.87 14.74 16.18
CA GLY A 197 -7.43 14.57 16.03
C GLY A 197 -6.97 13.16 16.40
N LEU A 198 -5.89 12.68 15.78
CA LEU A 198 -5.19 11.51 16.29
C LEU A 198 -4.32 11.96 17.47
N THR A 199 -4.75 11.71 18.69
CA THR A 199 -4.08 12.15 19.92
C THR A 199 -2.75 11.43 20.18
N GLN A 200 -2.54 10.26 19.58
CA GLN A 200 -1.35 9.41 19.76
C GLN A 200 -0.96 8.78 18.42
N TRP A 201 -0.73 9.58 17.38
CA TRP A 201 -0.23 9.07 16.09
C TRP A 201 1.28 9.24 15.99
N GLY A 202 1.99 8.12 15.99
CA GLY A 202 3.43 8.06 15.89
C GLY A 202 3.92 7.12 14.79
N SER A 203 5.23 6.84 14.84
CA SER A 203 5.91 5.99 13.87
C SER A 203 5.34 4.57 13.87
N GLU A 204 5.10 4.02 15.06
CA GLU A 204 4.56 2.67 15.24
C GLU A 204 3.14 2.53 14.69
N ASP A 205 2.28 3.53 14.88
CA ASP A 205 0.93 3.53 14.31
C ASP A 205 0.95 3.57 12.79
N ALA A 206 1.87 4.34 12.20
CA ALA A 206 2.05 4.36 10.75
C ALA A 206 2.57 3.02 10.22
N THR A 207 3.49 2.37 10.92
CA THR A 207 3.96 1.02 10.58
C THR A 207 2.82 0.01 10.66
N ALA A 208 2.05 0.01 11.76
CA ALA A 208 0.93 -0.90 11.96
C ALA A 208 -0.18 -0.70 10.90
N ALA A 209 -0.51 0.55 10.59
CA ALA A 209 -1.47 0.87 9.53
C ALA A 209 -0.96 0.42 8.16
N PHE A 210 0.32 0.62 7.86
CA PHE A 210 0.93 0.17 6.62
C PHE A 210 0.93 -1.35 6.50
N GLU A 211 1.37 -2.06 7.54
CA GLU A 211 1.35 -3.52 7.61
C GLU A 211 -0.07 -4.05 7.38
N LEU A 212 -1.07 -3.48 8.05
CA LEU A 212 -2.47 -3.88 7.88
C LEU A 212 -2.92 -3.71 6.43
N LEU A 213 -2.59 -2.59 5.79
CA LEU A 213 -2.95 -2.30 4.40
C LEU A 213 -2.28 -3.27 3.43
N VAL A 214 -0.98 -3.55 3.60
CA VAL A 214 -0.23 -4.50 2.77
C VAL A 214 -0.79 -5.91 2.92
N GLN A 215 -0.99 -6.38 4.14
CA GLN A 215 -1.59 -7.70 4.38
C GLN A 215 -3.00 -7.82 3.82
N THR A 216 -3.80 -6.75 3.91
CA THR A 216 -5.15 -6.74 3.36
C THR A 216 -5.12 -6.77 1.83
N ALA A 217 -4.22 -6.00 1.22
CA ALA A 217 -3.99 -6.01 -0.22
C ALA A 217 -3.50 -7.39 -0.71
N GLU A 218 -2.60 -8.03 0.04
CA GLU A 218 -2.11 -9.38 -0.24
C GLU A 218 -3.23 -10.43 -0.15
N LEU A 219 -4.08 -10.35 0.87
CA LEU A 219 -5.26 -11.22 0.98
C LEU A 219 -6.22 -11.03 -0.19
N MET A 220 -6.53 -9.77 -0.52
CA MET A 220 -7.42 -9.43 -1.64
C MET A 220 -6.86 -9.88 -2.98
N GLY A 221 -5.57 -9.65 -3.23
CA GLY A 221 -4.91 -10.08 -4.45
C GLY A 221 -4.94 -11.59 -4.60
N ARG A 222 -4.50 -12.32 -3.58
CA ARG A 222 -4.46 -13.78 -3.60
C ARG A 222 -5.84 -14.40 -3.78
N TRP A 223 -6.84 -13.88 -3.07
CA TRP A 223 -8.20 -14.38 -3.17
C TRP A 223 -8.81 -13.99 -4.52
N PHE A 224 -8.89 -12.70 -4.84
CA PHE A 224 -9.73 -12.25 -5.96
C PHE A 224 -9.01 -12.07 -7.30
N LEU A 225 -7.68 -11.96 -7.32
CA LEU A 225 -6.92 -11.61 -8.52
C LEU A 225 -5.91 -12.69 -8.96
N TYR A 226 -5.78 -13.78 -8.21
CA TYR A 226 -4.79 -14.85 -8.42
C TYR A 226 -3.31 -14.39 -8.36
N GLU A 227 -3.07 -13.15 -7.94
CA GLU A 227 -1.74 -12.57 -7.75
C GLU A 227 -1.67 -11.86 -6.40
N GLY A 228 -0.58 -12.07 -5.67
CA GLY A 228 -0.29 -11.33 -4.45
C GLY A 228 0.32 -9.95 -4.73
N VAL A 229 0.50 -9.17 -3.67
CA VAL A 229 1.29 -7.93 -3.73
C VAL A 229 2.78 -8.23 -3.74
N GLY A 230 3.19 -9.32 -3.07
CA GLY A 230 4.60 -9.67 -2.91
C GLY A 230 5.35 -8.70 -2.01
N ASP A 231 6.65 -8.53 -2.29
CA ASP A 231 7.50 -7.62 -1.51
C ASP A 231 7.21 -6.16 -1.88
N VAL A 232 6.93 -5.34 -0.86
CA VAL A 232 6.53 -3.94 -1.04
C VAL A 232 7.69 -2.97 -0.89
N LEU A 233 8.77 -3.38 -0.22
CA LEU A 233 9.97 -2.56 -0.12
C LEU A 233 10.87 -2.89 -1.31
N PRO A 234 11.09 -1.95 -2.24
CA PRO A 234 11.91 -2.25 -3.40
C PRO A 234 13.36 -2.47 -2.99
N ALA A 235 14.00 -3.49 -3.57
CA ALA A 235 15.43 -3.69 -3.42
C ALA A 235 16.17 -2.47 -4.00
N PRO A 236 17.03 -1.78 -3.22
CA PRO A 236 17.75 -0.62 -3.70
C PRO A 236 18.79 -1.03 -4.76
N ASN A 237 18.85 -0.27 -5.86
CA ASN A 237 19.88 -0.44 -6.89
C ASN A 237 21.16 0.29 -6.45
N GLY A 238 21.84 -0.25 -5.44
CA GLY A 238 23.05 0.32 -4.84
C GLY A 238 22.87 0.67 -3.35
N ASP A 239 23.89 1.31 -2.78
CA ASP A 239 23.84 1.77 -1.40
C ASP A 239 22.99 3.05 -1.30
N GLN A 240 21.80 2.92 -0.70
CA GLN A 240 20.86 4.02 -0.49
C GLN A 240 21.34 5.06 0.53
N PHE A 241 22.40 4.77 1.27
CA PHE A 241 22.97 5.65 2.30
C PHE A 241 24.21 6.41 1.84
N VAL A 242 24.56 6.31 0.55
CA VAL A 242 25.66 7.09 -0.05
C VAL A 242 25.48 8.58 0.28
N HIS A 243 26.53 9.17 0.86
CA HIS A 243 26.62 10.56 1.36
C HIS A 243 25.78 10.90 2.61
N MET A 244 25.12 9.93 3.26
CA MET A 244 24.36 10.20 4.49
C MET A 244 25.26 10.58 5.68
N ASP A 245 26.53 10.17 5.63
CA ASP A 245 27.59 10.52 6.59
C ASP A 245 28.20 11.92 6.34
N SER A 246 27.89 12.54 5.21
CA SER A 246 28.46 13.81 4.79
C SER A 246 27.56 14.98 5.19
N PRO A 247 28.09 16.09 5.71
CA PRO A 247 27.29 17.27 5.99
C PRO A 247 26.71 17.82 4.68
N LEU A 248 25.45 18.29 4.71
CA LEU A 248 24.76 18.82 3.54
C LEU A 248 25.53 19.97 2.86
N LEU A 249 26.31 20.73 3.65
CA LEU A 249 27.09 21.86 3.17
C LEU A 249 28.47 21.91 3.88
N PRO A 250 29.45 21.08 3.48
CA PRO A 250 30.74 20.98 4.16
C PRO A 250 31.58 22.23 3.96
N GLY A 251 31.78 23.01 5.04
CA GLY A 251 32.71 24.15 5.06
C GLY A 251 32.45 25.23 4.01
N ARG A 252 31.22 25.31 3.46
CA ARG A 252 30.86 26.34 2.48
C ARG A 252 30.21 27.54 3.14
N ASP A 253 30.28 28.64 2.42
CA ASP A 253 29.62 29.90 2.76
C ASP A 253 28.09 29.77 2.75
N THR A 254 27.46 30.18 3.85
CA THR A 254 26.00 30.16 4.03
C THR A 254 25.32 31.46 3.62
N ARG A 255 26.06 32.52 3.26
CA ARG A 255 25.49 33.81 2.80
C ARG A 255 24.43 33.65 1.70
N PRO A 256 24.64 32.82 0.66
CA PRO A 256 23.62 32.64 -0.40
C PRO A 256 22.30 32.05 0.11
N LEU A 257 22.32 31.25 1.19
CA LEU A 257 21.08 30.71 1.80
C LEU A 257 20.29 31.83 2.49
N ASN A 258 20.98 32.71 3.22
CA ASN A 258 20.35 33.85 3.87
C ASN A 258 19.82 34.85 2.83
N GLU A 259 20.59 35.16 1.78
CA GLU A 259 20.15 36.01 0.68
C GLU A 259 18.85 35.49 0.04
N ARG A 260 18.78 34.18 -0.23
CA ARG A 260 17.56 33.55 -0.76
C ARG A 260 16.38 33.66 0.20
N TRP A 261 16.60 33.46 1.50
CA TRP A 261 15.56 33.60 2.52
C TRP A 261 15.03 35.04 2.58
N GLN A 262 15.93 36.02 2.66
CA GLN A 262 15.55 37.43 2.72
C GLN A 262 14.83 37.89 1.46
N ALA A 263 15.30 37.50 0.27
CA ALA A 263 14.63 37.81 -0.99
C ALA A 263 13.19 37.27 -1.04
N PHE A 264 12.94 36.06 -0.51
CA PHE A 264 11.57 35.54 -0.39
C PHE A 264 10.76 36.30 0.64
N ALA A 265 11.33 36.60 1.82
CA ALA A 265 10.66 37.35 2.88
C ALA A 265 10.26 38.77 2.42
N GLU A 266 11.11 39.45 1.66
CA GLU A 266 10.80 40.75 1.06
C GLU A 266 9.65 40.64 0.06
N ARG A 267 9.67 39.63 -0.81
CA ARG A 267 8.57 39.36 -1.74
C ARG A 267 7.24 39.11 -1.04
N THR A 268 7.22 38.31 0.03
CA THR A 268 5.97 37.95 0.72
C THR A 268 5.41 39.09 1.55
N ARG A 269 6.26 39.99 2.07
CA ARG A 269 5.81 41.22 2.75
C ARG A 269 5.00 42.15 1.85
N ALA A 270 5.23 42.11 0.53
CA ALA A 270 4.50 42.94 -0.41
C ALA A 270 3.08 42.40 -0.72
N TRP A 271 2.80 41.11 -0.52
CA TRP A 271 1.54 40.48 -0.95
C TRP A 271 0.25 41.05 -0.33
N PRO A 272 0.21 41.48 0.95
CA PRO A 272 -1.00 42.09 1.51
C PRO A 272 -1.35 43.46 0.90
N PHE A 273 -0.41 44.11 0.21
CA PHE A 273 -0.60 45.43 -0.39
C PHE A 273 -1.06 45.28 -1.85
N ILE A 274 -2.33 44.96 -2.02
CA ILE A 274 -3.02 44.91 -3.31
C ILE A 274 -3.92 46.14 -3.46
N GLU A 275 -3.88 46.80 -4.62
CA GLU A 275 -4.77 47.92 -4.92
C GLU A 275 -6.18 47.40 -5.26
N ASP A 276 -7.23 48.08 -4.79
CA ASP A 276 -8.63 47.72 -5.07
C ASP A 276 -8.97 47.71 -6.58
N THR A 277 -8.15 48.40 -7.39
CA THR A 277 -8.22 48.44 -8.85
C THR A 277 -7.73 47.16 -9.54
N ALA A 278 -7.18 46.21 -8.78
CA ALA A 278 -6.69 44.93 -9.30
C ALA A 278 -7.79 43.85 -9.46
N LEU A 279 -9.07 44.18 -9.21
CA LEU A 279 -10.25 43.33 -9.43
C LEU A 279 -10.90 43.56 -10.79
#